data_AF-A0A087UMN8-F1
#
_entry.id   AF-A0A087UMN8-F1
#
_cell.length_a   1.000
_cell.length_b   1.000
_cell.length_c   1.000
_cell.angle_alpha   90.00
_cell.angle_beta   90.00
_cell.angle_gamma   90.00
#
_symmetry.space_group_name_H-M   'P 1'
#
loop_
_entity.id
_entity.type
_entity.pdbx_description
1 polymer ?
#
loop_
_entity_poly.entity_id
_entity_poly.type
_entity_poly.pdbx_seq_one_letter_code
_entity_poly.pdbx_strand_id
1 'polypeptide(L)'
;MTAQIQNTPSRHLAFISLALGFLVIWTAVLAGVLVSRTLKDEACAKETTRVFHSHEDVGKIIFALGHELVSTVDWMLSTTNKSDVDNIIVTWKITNSVMSKIKEDSMDRWVASIISMLDTLQERLTVFRESISDAKSNPLSTVKFYLDLCDWILQRCFLLDYTGQHLPIPNLPYTLFVRGMAQRFGELALGTIYVKSDIPINKSEFFKLRTGSEELMEASFHFTPRARTKWMELQEQEPGVQKVMTAVVEDILSSSSLKGQKELANNYLDCVKEQIAMLLLTKEVLNASLSSWVERLSQRSHNTLAFHMSIAIVAVVAVILCLVVTSCSCSYLSRGQPDVEKHNSQMPYSVLEKSVLSSNMKPQC
;
A
#
# COMPACT_ATOMS: atom_id res chain seq x y z
N MET A 1 64.25 -26.62 44.88
CA MET A 1 63.39 -27.63 44.23
C MET A 1 62.47 -28.16 45.33
N THR A 2 61.21 -27.76 45.42
CA THR A 2 60.10 -28.12 44.54
C THR A 2 59.09 -26.98 44.37
N ALA A 3 58.43 -27.01 43.21
CA ALA A 3 57.72 -25.92 42.58
C ALA A 3 56.38 -25.55 43.24
N GLN A 4 56.07 -24.25 43.15
CA GLN A 4 54.72 -23.70 43.15
C GLN A 4 53.82 -24.50 42.20
N ILE A 5 52.76 -25.13 42.73
CA ILE A 5 51.65 -25.63 41.92
C ILE A 5 50.35 -25.05 42.49
N GLN A 6 49.89 -24.00 41.80
CA GLN A 6 48.50 -23.70 41.42
C GLN A 6 47.43 -23.70 42.53
N ASN A 7 47.19 -22.52 43.13
CA ASN A 7 45.91 -22.22 43.80
C ASN A 7 45.19 -20.98 43.23
N THR A 8 45.58 -20.55 42.03
CA THR A 8 44.99 -19.44 41.27
C THR A 8 43.98 -19.80 40.15
N PRO A 9 43.72 -21.06 39.73
CA PRO A 9 42.87 -21.30 38.56
C PRO A 9 41.37 -21.05 38.81
N SER A 10 40.88 -21.18 40.05
CA SER A 10 39.44 -21.12 40.38
C SER A 10 38.82 -19.72 40.23
N ARG A 11 39.53 -18.65 40.63
CA ARG A 11 39.03 -17.27 40.52
C ARG A 11 39.00 -16.78 39.07
N HIS A 12 40.02 -17.12 38.27
CA HIS A 12 40.04 -16.77 36.85
C HIS A 12 38.96 -17.52 36.06
N LEU A 13 38.73 -18.80 36.36
CA LEU A 13 37.63 -19.58 35.78
C LEU A 13 36.24 -19.02 36.16
N ALA A 14 36.05 -18.60 37.41
CA ALA A 14 34.81 -17.96 37.86
C ALA A 14 34.54 -16.62 37.14
N PHE A 15 35.58 -15.80 36.97
CA PHE A 15 35.46 -14.53 36.23
C PHE A 15 35.16 -14.75 34.74
N ILE A 16 35.83 -15.72 34.09
CA ILE A 16 35.56 -16.09 32.70
C ILE A 16 34.13 -16.62 32.54
N SER A 17 33.66 -17.45 33.48
CA SER A 17 32.28 -17.96 33.49
C SER A 17 31.24 -16.84 33.66
N LEU A 18 31.51 -15.87 34.54
CA LEU A 18 30.63 -14.71 34.74
C LEU A 18 30.59 -13.79 33.50
N ALA A 19 31.74 -13.56 32.87
CA ALA A 19 31.84 -12.81 31.62
C ALA A 19 31.09 -13.50 30.47
N LEU A 20 31.21 -14.83 30.35
CA LEU A 20 30.46 -15.63 29.37
C LEU A 20 28.96 -15.60 29.65
N GLY A 21 28.53 -15.72 30.91
CA GLY A 21 27.12 -15.61 31.30
C GLY A 21 26.54 -14.24 30.97
N PHE A 22 27.27 -13.16 31.26
CA PHE A 22 26.87 -11.81 30.90
C PHE A 22 26.75 -11.64 29.37
N LEU A 23 27.71 -12.14 28.60
CA LEU A 23 27.66 -12.11 27.13
C LEU A 23 26.45 -12.86 26.59
N VAL A 24 26.15 -14.05 27.11
CA VAL A 24 25.01 -14.88 26.68
C VAL A 24 23.66 -14.22 26.99
N ILE A 25 23.53 -13.58 28.17
CA ILE A 25 22.31 -12.83 28.52
C ILE A 25 22.17 -11.61 27.61
N TRP A 26 23.26 -10.89 27.35
CA TRP A 26 23.21 -9.67 26.54
C TRP A 26 22.97 -9.93 25.05
N THR A 27 23.48 -11.03 24.52
CA THR A 27 23.13 -11.47 23.15
C THR A 27 21.66 -11.88 23.04
N ALA A 28 21.07 -12.51 24.07
CA ALA A 28 19.64 -12.81 24.09
C ALA A 28 18.77 -11.54 24.12
N VAL A 29 19.16 -10.54 24.93
CA VAL A 29 18.47 -9.23 24.96
C VAL A 29 18.58 -8.52 23.61
N LEU A 30 19.77 -8.47 23.02
CA LEU A 30 19.99 -7.85 21.70
C LEU A 30 19.18 -8.55 20.61
N ALA A 31 19.15 -9.89 20.61
CA ALA A 31 18.35 -10.67 19.68
C ALA A 31 16.84 -10.38 19.84
N GLY A 32 16.34 -10.24 21.08
CA GLY A 32 14.96 -9.85 21.35
C GLY A 32 14.61 -8.45 20.80
N VAL A 33 15.51 -7.47 20.97
CA VAL A 33 15.33 -6.12 20.40
C VAL A 33 15.31 -6.15 18.87
N LEU A 34 16.19 -6.93 18.25
CA LEU A 34 16.24 -7.09 16.79
C LEU A 34 14.97 -7.75 16.24
N VAL A 35 14.51 -8.84 16.88
CA VAL A 35 13.23 -9.50 16.53
C VAL A 35 12.07 -8.54 16.65
N SER A 36 11.97 -7.79 17.76
CA SER A 36 10.88 -6.84 17.98
C SER A 36 10.83 -5.76 16.89
N ARG A 37 11.99 -5.23 16.47
CA ARG A 37 12.06 -4.29 15.34
C ARG A 37 11.63 -4.94 14.03
N THR A 38 12.14 -6.12 13.71
CA THR A 38 11.79 -6.80 12.45
C THR A 38 10.36 -7.31 12.38
N LEU A 39 9.71 -7.60 13.52
CA LEU A 39 8.28 -7.89 13.56
C LEU A 39 7.45 -6.68 13.15
N LYS A 40 7.85 -5.47 13.54
CA LYS A 40 7.21 -4.23 13.09
C LYS A 40 7.43 -4.01 11.60
N ASP A 41 8.63 -4.27 11.11
CA ASP A 41 8.94 -4.15 9.68
C ASP A 41 8.13 -5.15 8.84
N GLU A 42 7.96 -6.39 9.29
CA GLU A 42 7.16 -7.40 8.60
C GLU A 42 5.66 -7.05 8.61
N ALA A 43 5.14 -6.56 9.74
CA ALA A 43 3.77 -6.06 9.82
C ALA A 43 3.55 -4.88 8.86
N CYS A 44 4.49 -3.94 8.80
CA CYS A 44 4.46 -2.82 7.86
C CYS A 44 4.49 -3.30 6.39
N ALA A 45 5.33 -4.29 6.06
CA ALA A 45 5.41 -4.84 4.71
C ALA A 45 4.13 -5.58 4.29
N LYS A 46 3.49 -6.30 5.22
CA LYS A 46 2.18 -6.93 4.99
C LYS A 46 1.09 -5.89 4.73
N GLU A 47 1.05 -4.83 5.53
CA GLU A 47 0.09 -3.73 5.34
C GLU A 47 0.34 -2.98 4.02
N THR A 48 1.61 -2.72 3.68
CA THR A 48 2.01 -2.14 2.39
C THR A 48 1.43 -2.93 1.23
N THR A 49 1.54 -4.26 1.29
CA THR A 49 1.05 -5.17 0.24
C THR A 49 -0.47 -5.12 0.13
N ARG A 50 -1.17 -5.09 1.27
CA ARG A 50 -2.62 -4.96 1.31
C ARG A 50 -3.09 -3.65 0.67
N VAL A 51 -2.53 -2.52 1.11
CA VAL A 51 -2.89 -1.19 0.58
C VAL A 51 -2.57 -1.09 -0.91
N PHE A 52 -1.45 -1.65 -1.37
CA PHE A 52 -1.10 -1.68 -2.79
C PHE A 52 -2.18 -2.36 -3.64
N HIS A 53 -2.68 -3.53 -3.22
CA HIS A 53 -3.76 -4.21 -3.94
C HIS A 53 -5.07 -3.43 -3.91
N SER A 54 -5.42 -2.81 -2.77
CA SER A 54 -6.59 -1.93 -2.69
C SER A 54 -6.48 -0.75 -3.65
N HIS A 55 -5.30 -0.12 -3.73
CA HIS A 55 -5.05 0.95 -4.70
C HIS A 55 -5.17 0.45 -6.14
N GLU A 56 -4.65 -0.75 -6.44
CA GLU A 56 -4.73 -1.36 -7.76
C GLU A 56 -6.18 -1.54 -8.22
N ASP A 57 -7.03 -2.03 -7.33
CA ASP A 57 -8.45 -2.24 -7.57
C ASP A 57 -9.20 -0.91 -7.78
N VAL A 58 -8.88 0.13 -7.00
CA VAL A 58 -9.36 1.49 -7.26
C VAL A 58 -8.91 1.98 -8.64
N GLY A 59 -7.66 1.73 -9.01
CA GLY A 59 -7.14 2.05 -10.34
C GLY A 59 -7.91 1.36 -11.46
N LYS A 60 -8.36 0.11 -11.27
CA LYS A 60 -9.22 -0.60 -12.24
C LYS A 60 -10.60 0.06 -12.36
N ILE A 61 -11.20 0.45 -11.23
CA ILE A 61 -12.50 1.13 -11.21
C ILE A 61 -12.42 2.49 -11.92
N ILE A 62 -11.42 3.32 -11.57
CA ILE A 62 -11.24 4.65 -12.18
C ILE A 62 -10.98 4.53 -13.68
N PHE A 63 -10.20 3.53 -14.11
CA PHE A 63 -10.00 3.27 -15.54
C PHE A 63 -11.32 2.92 -16.25
N ALA A 64 -12.12 2.02 -15.67
CA ALA A 64 -13.40 1.63 -16.24
C ALA A 64 -14.38 2.82 -16.31
N LEU A 65 -14.47 3.63 -15.26
CA LEU A 65 -15.27 4.85 -15.22
C LEU A 65 -14.81 5.89 -16.25
N GLY A 66 -13.51 6.06 -16.42
CA GLY A 66 -12.94 6.98 -17.41
C GLY A 66 -13.23 6.54 -18.85
N HIS A 67 -13.11 5.24 -19.13
CA HIS A 67 -13.49 4.68 -20.43
C HIS A 67 -14.99 4.87 -20.68
N GLU A 68 -15.82 4.53 -19.69
CA GLU A 68 -17.28 4.73 -19.75
C GLU A 68 -17.65 6.20 -19.96
N LEU A 69 -16.97 7.14 -19.31
CA LEU A 69 -17.17 8.58 -19.50
C LEU A 69 -16.96 8.97 -20.97
N VAL A 70 -15.79 8.66 -21.53
CA VAL A 70 -15.44 9.06 -22.90
C VAL A 70 -16.40 8.42 -23.91
N SER A 71 -16.73 7.15 -23.74
CA SER A 71 -17.68 6.45 -24.60
C SER A 71 -19.10 6.98 -24.48
N THR A 72 -19.55 7.35 -23.27
CA THR A 72 -20.87 7.95 -23.05
C THR A 72 -20.96 9.31 -23.72
N VAL A 73 -19.93 10.15 -23.59
CA VAL A 73 -19.88 11.48 -24.23
C VAL A 73 -19.83 11.35 -25.75
N ASP A 74 -19.00 10.45 -26.28
CA ASP A 74 -18.93 10.20 -27.73
C ASP A 74 -20.29 9.74 -28.30
N TRP A 75 -20.97 8.83 -27.60
CA TRP A 75 -22.31 8.35 -27.94
C TRP A 75 -23.37 9.45 -27.89
N MET A 76 -23.39 10.29 -26.84
CA MET A 76 -24.35 11.40 -26.72
C MET A 76 -24.23 12.41 -27.88
N LEU A 77 -23.03 12.52 -28.47
CA LEU A 77 -22.74 13.42 -29.58
C LEU A 77 -22.83 12.73 -30.95
N SER A 78 -23.09 11.42 -31.00
CA SER A 78 -23.31 10.70 -32.24
C SER A 78 -24.77 10.78 -32.67
N THR A 79 -25.02 11.26 -33.88
CA THR A 79 -26.36 11.30 -34.46
C THR A 79 -26.79 9.91 -34.92
N THR A 80 -27.68 9.24 -34.17
CA THR A 80 -28.65 8.24 -34.68
C THR A 80 -28.11 6.95 -35.29
N ASN A 81 -27.06 6.31 -34.74
CA ASN A 81 -26.71 4.94 -35.10
C ASN A 81 -26.97 3.95 -33.95
N LYS A 82 -27.76 2.90 -34.24
CA LYS A 82 -28.05 1.82 -33.27
C LYS A 82 -26.78 1.08 -32.81
N SER A 83 -25.74 1.01 -33.64
CA SER A 83 -24.44 0.43 -33.29
C SER A 83 -23.77 1.12 -32.10
N ASP A 84 -24.03 2.42 -31.92
CA ASP A 84 -23.38 3.20 -30.87
C ASP A 84 -24.05 2.94 -29.51
N VAL A 85 -25.34 2.54 -29.52
CA VAL A 85 -26.06 2.07 -28.33
C VAL A 85 -25.52 0.73 -27.84
N ASP A 86 -25.17 -0.18 -28.75
CA ASP A 86 -24.57 -1.46 -28.36
C ASP A 86 -23.17 -1.26 -27.75
N ASN A 87 -22.38 -0.32 -28.29
CA ASN A 87 -21.04 -0.01 -27.79
C ASN A 87 -21.06 0.62 -26.38
N ILE A 88 -21.98 1.55 -26.10
CA ILE A 88 -22.08 2.15 -24.76
C ILE A 88 -22.53 1.11 -23.72
N ILE A 89 -23.48 0.22 -24.07
CA ILE A 89 -23.91 -0.88 -23.21
C ILE A 89 -22.75 -1.82 -22.88
N VAL A 90 -21.84 -2.07 -23.84
CA VAL A 90 -20.62 -2.85 -23.59
C VAL A 90 -19.74 -2.16 -22.53
N THR A 91 -19.50 -0.86 -22.65
CA THR A 91 -18.70 -0.13 -21.65
C THR A 91 -19.33 -0.14 -20.25
N TRP A 92 -20.66 0.02 -20.16
CA TRP A 92 -21.38 -0.08 -18.88
C TRP A 92 -21.28 -1.48 -18.26
N LYS A 93 -21.39 -2.53 -19.09
CA LYS A 93 -21.21 -3.92 -18.67
C LYS A 93 -19.78 -4.18 -18.18
N ILE A 94 -18.78 -3.62 -18.85
CA ILE A 94 -17.37 -3.72 -18.43
C ILE A 94 -17.20 -3.09 -17.04
N THR A 95 -17.68 -1.87 -16.82
CA THR A 95 -17.60 -1.21 -15.51
C THR A 95 -18.30 -2.01 -14.42
N ASN A 96 -19.51 -2.52 -14.69
CA ASN A 96 -20.23 -3.37 -13.75
C ASN A 96 -19.48 -4.68 -13.45
N SER A 97 -18.90 -5.31 -14.46
CA SER A 97 -18.12 -6.53 -14.31
C SER A 97 -16.86 -6.29 -13.47
N VAL A 98 -16.16 -5.18 -13.69
CA VAL A 98 -14.99 -4.78 -12.89
C VAL A 98 -15.38 -4.58 -11.42
N MET A 99 -16.48 -3.85 -11.16
CA MET A 99 -16.96 -3.63 -9.78
C MET A 99 -17.38 -4.94 -9.09
N SER A 100 -18.12 -5.81 -9.79
CA SER A 100 -18.53 -7.13 -9.25
C SER A 100 -17.32 -7.99 -8.93
N LYS A 101 -16.37 -8.08 -9.87
CA LYS A 101 -15.16 -8.87 -9.70
C LYS A 101 -14.32 -8.38 -8.51
N ILE A 102 -14.15 -7.06 -8.37
CA ILE A 102 -13.42 -6.51 -7.21
C ILE A 102 -14.15 -6.80 -5.91
N LYS A 103 -15.49 -6.73 -5.90
CA LYS A 103 -16.30 -7.07 -4.74
C LYS A 103 -16.14 -8.54 -4.35
N GLU A 104 -16.16 -9.46 -5.31
CA GLU A 104 -15.97 -10.90 -5.08
C GLU A 104 -14.54 -11.23 -4.63
N ASP A 105 -13.53 -10.76 -5.36
CA ASP A 105 -12.11 -11.09 -5.14
C ASP A 105 -11.53 -10.45 -3.87
N SER A 106 -12.22 -9.47 -3.27
CA SER A 106 -11.64 -8.59 -2.26
C SER A 106 -12.45 -8.44 -0.98
N MET A 107 -13.49 -9.25 -0.75
CA MET A 107 -14.29 -9.22 0.48
C MET A 107 -13.43 -9.36 1.75
N ASP A 108 -12.40 -10.19 1.70
CA ASP A 108 -11.50 -10.42 2.86
C ASP A 108 -10.43 -9.34 3.04
N ARG A 109 -10.16 -8.56 1.99
CA ARG A 109 -9.06 -7.56 1.95
C ARG A 109 -9.56 -6.15 2.22
N TRP A 110 -10.80 -5.84 1.88
CA TRP A 110 -11.36 -4.48 1.95
C TRP A 110 -12.02 -4.23 3.30
N VAL A 111 -11.86 -3.01 3.81
CA VAL A 111 -12.61 -2.57 4.99
C VAL A 111 -14.09 -2.43 4.59
N ALA A 112 -15.03 -2.79 5.48
CA ALA A 112 -16.46 -2.73 5.22
C ALA A 112 -16.94 -1.38 4.64
N SER A 113 -16.27 -0.28 5.00
CA SER A 113 -16.51 1.05 4.46
C SER A 113 -16.31 1.13 2.93
N ILE A 114 -15.31 0.45 2.38
CA ILE A 114 -15.04 0.49 0.95
C ILE A 114 -16.00 -0.41 0.17
N ILE A 115 -16.44 -1.53 0.74
CA ILE A 115 -17.51 -2.37 0.17
C ILE A 115 -18.81 -1.57 0.05
N SER A 116 -19.22 -0.86 1.12
CA SER A 116 -20.42 -0.01 1.09
C SER A 116 -20.31 1.14 0.08
N MET A 117 -19.09 1.62 -0.18
CA MET A 117 -18.82 2.64 -1.18
C MET A 117 -19.02 2.08 -2.60
N LEU A 118 -18.60 0.85 -2.88
CA LEU A 118 -18.85 0.20 -4.17
C LEU A 118 -20.35 0.00 -4.44
N ASP A 119 -21.13 -0.36 -3.41
CA ASP A 119 -22.58 -0.46 -3.54
C ASP A 119 -23.21 0.92 -3.85
N THR A 120 -22.78 1.96 -3.14
CA THR A 120 -23.22 3.34 -3.40
C THR A 120 -22.82 3.82 -4.80
N LEU A 121 -21.62 3.43 -5.26
CA LEU A 121 -21.12 3.75 -6.61
C LEU A 121 -22.02 3.11 -7.68
N GLN A 122 -22.35 1.83 -7.51
CA GLN A 122 -23.20 1.09 -8.43
C GLN A 122 -24.62 1.68 -8.50
N GLU A 123 -25.19 2.07 -7.35
CA GLU A 123 -26.49 2.74 -7.29
C GLU A 123 -26.47 4.08 -8.05
N ARG A 124 -25.47 4.94 -7.78
CA ARG A 124 -25.31 6.23 -8.46
C ARG A 124 -25.16 6.08 -9.98
N LEU A 125 -24.38 5.10 -10.44
CA LEU A 125 -24.22 4.81 -11.86
C LEU A 125 -25.51 4.31 -12.50
N THR A 126 -26.28 3.47 -11.80
CA THR A 126 -27.55 2.93 -12.30
C THR A 126 -28.55 4.05 -12.54
N VAL A 127 -28.77 4.90 -11.52
CA VAL A 127 -29.67 6.06 -11.61
C VAL A 127 -29.22 7.01 -12.73
N PHE A 128 -27.92 7.24 -12.85
CA PHE A 128 -27.38 8.12 -13.88
C PHE A 128 -27.60 7.57 -15.30
N ARG A 129 -27.32 6.29 -15.54
CA ARG A 129 -27.50 5.65 -16.86
C ARG A 129 -28.96 5.62 -17.30
N GLU A 130 -29.89 5.41 -16.36
CA GLU A 130 -31.33 5.56 -16.61
C GLU A 130 -31.66 6.99 -17.04
N SER A 131 -31.18 8.00 -16.31
CA SER A 131 -31.45 9.41 -16.62
C SER A 131 -30.88 9.89 -17.96
N ILE A 132 -29.75 9.33 -18.40
CA ILE A 132 -29.13 9.66 -19.69
C ILE A 132 -29.90 9.03 -20.87
N SER A 133 -30.51 7.87 -20.65
CA SER A 133 -31.24 7.14 -21.70
C SER A 133 -32.52 7.87 -22.14
N ASP A 134 -33.03 8.80 -21.32
CA ASP A 134 -34.27 9.58 -21.56
C ASP A 134 -34.06 10.90 -22.35
N ALA A 135 -32.91 11.05 -23.02
CA ALA A 135 -32.66 12.00 -24.13
C ALA A 135 -32.65 13.52 -23.82
N LYS A 136 -32.34 13.96 -22.59
CA LYS A 136 -32.15 15.40 -22.26
C LYS A 136 -30.84 15.74 -21.54
N SER A 137 -29.94 14.78 -21.42
CA SER A 137 -28.68 14.95 -20.70
C SER A 137 -27.69 15.82 -21.50
N ASN A 138 -27.03 16.75 -20.80
CA ASN A 138 -26.01 17.61 -21.39
C ASN A 138 -24.64 16.91 -21.30
N PRO A 139 -23.87 16.75 -22.39
CA PRO A 139 -22.53 16.15 -22.36
C PRO A 139 -21.60 16.77 -21.30
N LEU A 140 -21.69 18.07 -21.06
CA LEU A 140 -20.90 18.74 -20.01
C LEU A 140 -21.29 18.28 -18.59
N SER A 141 -22.59 18.07 -18.35
CA SER A 141 -23.06 17.54 -17.06
C SER A 141 -22.62 16.09 -16.85
N THR A 142 -22.50 15.32 -17.93
CA THR A 142 -21.95 13.95 -17.91
C THR A 142 -20.49 13.95 -17.51
N VAL A 143 -19.66 14.82 -18.13
CA VAL A 143 -18.25 14.97 -17.75
C VAL A 143 -18.12 15.31 -16.27
N LYS A 144 -18.89 16.30 -15.81
CA LYS A 144 -18.86 16.71 -14.40
C LYS A 144 -19.26 15.57 -13.45
N PHE A 145 -20.32 14.82 -13.77
CA PHE A 145 -20.77 13.70 -12.95
C PHE A 145 -19.67 12.65 -12.75
N TYR A 146 -19.00 12.21 -13.82
CA TYR A 146 -17.94 11.21 -13.70
C TYR A 146 -16.70 11.76 -12.99
N LEU A 147 -16.33 13.02 -13.21
CA LEU A 147 -15.22 13.64 -12.49
C LEU A 147 -15.51 13.75 -10.99
N ASP A 148 -16.70 14.20 -10.60
CA ASP A 148 -17.15 14.27 -9.20
C ASP A 148 -17.17 12.85 -8.57
N LEU A 149 -17.56 11.84 -9.34
CA LEU A 149 -17.58 10.45 -8.90
C LEU A 149 -16.18 9.89 -8.69
N CYS A 150 -15.26 10.13 -9.64
CA CYS A 150 -13.85 9.77 -9.52
C CYS A 150 -13.22 10.46 -8.31
N ASP A 151 -13.41 11.77 -8.14
CA ASP A 151 -12.88 12.52 -6.99
C ASP A 151 -13.43 11.98 -5.66
N TRP A 152 -14.72 11.63 -5.60
CA TRP A 152 -15.32 11.02 -4.42
C TRP A 152 -14.68 9.66 -4.08
N ILE A 153 -14.44 8.80 -5.07
CA ILE A 153 -13.74 7.52 -4.89
C ILE A 153 -12.31 7.77 -4.41
N LEU A 154 -11.57 8.66 -5.08
CA LEU A 154 -10.18 8.97 -4.74
C LEU A 154 -10.05 9.51 -3.32
N GLN A 155 -10.95 10.41 -2.90
CA GLN A 155 -10.97 10.93 -1.53
C GLN A 155 -11.28 9.84 -0.51
N ARG A 156 -12.21 8.93 -0.79
CA ARG A 156 -12.52 7.86 0.17
C ARG A 156 -11.44 6.79 0.22
N CYS A 157 -10.89 6.40 -0.92
CA CYS A 157 -9.94 5.29 -0.98
C CYS A 157 -8.50 5.70 -0.68
N PHE A 158 -8.10 6.95 -0.90
CA PHE A 158 -6.73 7.40 -0.67
C PHE A 158 -6.56 8.33 0.53
N LEU A 159 -7.64 8.95 1.03
CA LEU A 159 -7.61 9.91 2.14
C LEU A 159 -8.02 9.28 3.49
N LEU A 160 -8.71 8.12 3.48
CA LEU A 160 -8.98 7.33 4.70
C LEU A 160 -7.74 6.57 5.21
N ASP A 161 -6.70 6.40 4.39
CA ASP A 161 -5.40 5.87 4.82
C ASP A 161 -4.44 6.96 5.36
N TYR A 162 -4.87 8.22 5.39
CA TYR A 162 -4.03 9.37 5.73
C TYR A 162 -4.06 9.78 7.21
N THR A 163 -5.09 9.40 7.98
CA THR A 163 -5.21 9.81 9.39
C THR A 163 -4.29 9.00 10.31
N GLY A 164 -2.98 9.24 10.20
CA GLY A 164 -2.01 8.97 11.26
C GLY A 164 -0.87 7.99 10.95
N GLN A 165 -0.76 7.44 9.74
CA GLN A 165 0.33 6.52 9.40
C GLN A 165 1.01 6.96 8.10
N HIS A 166 2.34 7.12 8.15
CA HIS A 166 3.14 7.35 6.96
C HIS A 166 2.88 6.21 5.97
N LEU A 167 2.19 6.50 4.86
CA LEU A 167 2.05 5.55 3.78
C LEU A 167 3.45 5.02 3.45
N PRO A 168 3.65 3.69 3.40
CA PRO A 168 4.87 3.15 2.87
C PRO A 168 5.07 3.72 1.45
N ILE A 169 6.30 4.12 1.17
CA ILE A 169 6.74 4.87 -0.02
C ILE A 169 6.25 4.29 -1.39
N PRO A 170 5.87 3.00 -1.57
CA PRO A 170 5.31 2.48 -2.84
C PRO A 170 3.94 2.99 -3.26
N ASN A 171 3.13 3.50 -2.33
CA ASN A 171 1.71 3.73 -2.63
C ASN A 171 1.42 5.12 -3.23
N LEU A 172 2.28 6.10 -2.93
CA LEU A 172 2.16 7.46 -3.46
C LEU A 172 2.26 7.52 -5.01
N PRO A 173 3.23 6.85 -5.67
CA PRO A 173 3.28 6.76 -7.12
C PRO A 173 1.96 6.31 -7.75
N TYR A 174 1.34 5.25 -7.23
CA TYR A 174 0.10 4.72 -7.77
C TYR A 174 -1.07 5.70 -7.60
N THR A 175 -1.20 6.31 -6.42
CA THR A 175 -2.23 7.31 -6.16
C THR A 175 -2.14 8.52 -7.09
N LEU A 176 -0.92 9.03 -7.33
CA LEU A 176 -0.68 10.12 -8.27
C LEU A 176 -1.11 9.72 -9.68
N PHE A 177 -0.71 8.52 -10.12
CA PHE A 177 -1.08 8.02 -11.44
C PHE A 177 -2.60 7.90 -11.62
N VAL A 178 -3.31 7.29 -10.67
CA VAL A 178 -4.76 7.10 -10.77
C VAL A 178 -5.49 8.45 -10.80
N ARG A 179 -5.03 9.43 -10.02
CA ARG A 179 -5.57 10.79 -10.05
C ARG A 179 -5.30 11.48 -11.39
N GLY A 180 -4.09 11.38 -11.92
CA GLY A 180 -3.73 11.93 -13.23
C GLY A 180 -4.54 11.28 -14.36
N MET A 181 -4.72 9.97 -14.30
CA MET A 181 -5.54 9.20 -15.24
C MET A 181 -7.00 9.67 -15.24
N ALA A 182 -7.61 9.89 -14.07
CA ALA A 182 -8.97 10.44 -13.98
C ALA A 182 -9.09 11.81 -14.66
N GLN A 183 -8.10 12.70 -14.43
CA GLN A 183 -8.06 14.01 -15.07
C GLN A 183 -7.87 13.92 -16.58
N ARG A 184 -7.04 12.98 -17.05
CA ARG A 184 -6.83 12.72 -18.48
C ARG A 184 -8.12 12.29 -19.16
N PHE A 185 -8.89 11.39 -18.57
CA PHE A 185 -10.21 11.02 -19.13
C PHE A 185 -11.18 12.20 -19.20
N GLY A 186 -11.18 13.08 -18.20
CA GLY A 186 -11.95 14.33 -18.23
C GLY A 186 -11.53 15.25 -19.38
N GLU A 187 -10.23 15.43 -19.57
CA GLU A 187 -9.68 16.22 -20.68
C GLU A 187 -10.06 15.63 -22.04
N LEU A 188 -9.89 14.33 -22.23
CA LEU A 188 -10.27 13.63 -23.46
C LEU A 188 -11.76 13.82 -23.76
N ALA A 189 -12.63 13.69 -22.76
CA ALA A 189 -14.07 13.87 -22.91
C ALA A 189 -14.45 15.31 -23.27
N LEU A 190 -13.82 16.32 -22.65
CA LEU A 190 -14.02 17.73 -23.04
C LEU A 190 -13.53 18.01 -24.46
N GLY A 191 -12.40 17.43 -24.87
CA GLY A 191 -11.92 17.53 -26.25
C GLY A 191 -12.85 16.85 -27.25
N THR A 192 -13.48 15.72 -26.89
CA THR A 192 -14.51 15.07 -27.70
C THR A 192 -15.73 15.99 -27.90
N ILE A 193 -16.18 16.67 -26.84
CA ILE A 193 -17.25 17.69 -26.93
C ILE A 193 -16.84 18.82 -27.87
N TYR A 194 -15.60 19.28 -27.77
CA TYR A 194 -15.08 20.37 -28.60
C TYR A 194 -15.10 20.04 -30.09
N VAL A 195 -14.63 18.84 -30.48
CA VAL A 195 -14.48 18.47 -31.89
C VAL A 195 -15.79 18.01 -32.54
N LYS A 196 -16.73 17.43 -31.77
CA LYS A 196 -18.00 16.89 -32.30
C LYS A 196 -19.19 17.83 -32.19
N SER A 197 -19.12 18.91 -31.40
CA SER A 197 -20.29 19.73 -31.10
C SER A 197 -20.00 21.23 -31.03
N ASP A 198 -21.04 22.04 -31.23
CA ASP A 198 -20.97 23.49 -31.08
C ASP A 198 -21.02 23.97 -29.62
N ILE A 199 -21.15 23.04 -28.66
CA ILE A 199 -21.20 23.35 -27.24
C ILE A 199 -19.90 24.07 -26.83
N PRO A 200 -19.97 25.23 -26.15
CA PRO A 200 -18.78 25.90 -25.66
C PRO A 200 -18.20 25.14 -24.45
N ILE A 201 -16.91 24.79 -24.52
CA ILE A 201 -16.18 24.21 -23.39
C ILE A 201 -15.47 25.29 -22.58
N ASN A 202 -15.31 25.05 -21.28
CA ASN A 202 -14.49 25.90 -20.44
C ASN A 202 -13.00 25.61 -20.70
N LYS A 203 -12.34 26.50 -21.44
CA LYS A 203 -10.91 26.37 -21.79
C LYS A 203 -10.02 26.23 -20.55
N SER A 204 -10.29 27.00 -19.50
CA SER A 204 -9.48 26.96 -18.27
C SER A 204 -9.56 25.60 -17.58
N GLU A 205 -10.73 24.98 -17.59
CA GLU A 205 -10.95 23.65 -17.02
C GLU A 205 -10.27 22.57 -17.85
N PHE A 206 -10.41 22.63 -19.18
CA PHE A 206 -9.70 21.76 -20.10
C PHE A 206 -8.18 21.79 -19.88
N PHE A 207 -7.58 22.98 -19.84
CA PHE A 207 -6.13 23.11 -19.63
C PHE A 207 -5.69 22.72 -18.23
N LYS A 208 -6.51 22.96 -17.21
CA LYS A 208 -6.24 22.52 -15.84
C LYS A 208 -6.22 20.99 -15.75
N LEU A 209 -7.17 20.31 -16.40
CA LEU A 209 -7.20 18.84 -16.43
C LEU A 209 -6.00 18.29 -17.20
N ARG A 210 -5.65 18.90 -18.33
CA ARG A 210 -4.50 18.50 -19.14
C ARG A 210 -3.19 18.60 -18.37
N THR A 211 -2.84 19.80 -17.93
CA THR A 211 -1.58 20.07 -17.23
C THR A 211 -1.49 19.30 -15.93
N GLY A 212 -2.58 19.27 -15.15
CA GLY A 212 -2.66 18.47 -13.94
C GLY A 212 -2.46 16.96 -14.19
N SER A 213 -3.04 16.42 -15.26
CA SER A 213 -2.88 15.01 -15.60
C SER A 213 -1.43 14.67 -15.98
N GLU A 214 -0.80 15.50 -16.82
CA GLU A 214 0.58 15.33 -17.27
C GLU A 214 1.54 15.39 -16.08
N GLU A 215 1.41 16.38 -15.20
CA GLU A 215 2.25 16.54 -14.00
C GLU A 215 2.11 15.36 -13.03
N LEU A 216 0.87 14.93 -12.74
CA LEU A 216 0.60 13.82 -11.83
C LEU A 216 1.10 12.48 -12.37
N MET A 217 0.88 12.24 -13.67
CA MET A 217 1.35 11.03 -14.33
C MET A 217 2.88 11.01 -14.44
N GLU A 218 3.53 12.11 -14.80
CA GLU A 218 5.00 12.19 -14.79
C GLU A 218 5.55 11.91 -13.39
N ALA A 219 5.04 12.60 -12.37
CA ALA A 219 5.47 12.41 -10.98
C ALA A 219 5.32 10.97 -10.49
N SER A 220 4.32 10.22 -11.00
CA SER A 220 4.12 8.82 -10.65
C SER A 220 5.26 7.88 -11.08
N PHE A 221 6.10 8.28 -12.05
CA PHE A 221 7.23 7.47 -12.52
C PHE A 221 8.59 7.92 -11.95
N HIS A 222 8.62 8.98 -11.14
CA HIS A 222 9.88 9.54 -10.60
C HIS A 222 10.49 8.75 -9.44
N PHE A 223 9.84 7.69 -8.96
CA PHE A 223 10.34 6.88 -7.85
C PHE A 223 11.56 6.02 -8.21
N THR A 224 11.79 5.71 -9.49
CA THR A 224 13.05 5.09 -9.96
C THR A 224 13.46 5.60 -11.35
N PRO A 225 14.78 5.67 -11.66
CA PRO A 225 15.24 6.03 -13.00
C PRO A 225 14.69 5.12 -14.10
N ARG A 226 14.60 3.80 -13.83
CA ARG A 226 14.06 2.81 -14.78
C ARG A 226 12.58 3.05 -15.09
N ALA A 227 11.78 3.38 -14.09
CA ALA A 227 10.36 3.70 -14.28
C ALA A 227 10.21 4.96 -15.14
N ARG A 228 11.01 6.00 -14.86
CA ARG A 228 11.05 7.23 -15.66
C ARG A 228 11.44 6.99 -17.12
N THR A 229 12.48 6.19 -17.38
CA THR A 229 12.87 5.85 -18.76
C THR A 229 11.75 5.13 -19.51
N LYS A 230 11.10 4.13 -18.87
CA LYS A 230 9.97 3.43 -19.49
C LYS A 230 8.78 4.35 -19.79
N TRP A 231 8.50 5.32 -18.92
CA TRP A 231 7.46 6.31 -19.17
C TRP A 231 7.77 7.15 -20.42
N MET A 232 9.00 7.64 -20.53
CA MET A 232 9.45 8.39 -21.72
C MET A 232 9.34 7.53 -22.99
N GLU A 233 9.81 6.29 -22.95
CA GLU A 233 9.70 5.34 -24.06
C GLU A 233 8.25 5.13 -24.51
N LEU A 234 7.30 5.03 -23.57
CA LEU A 234 5.88 4.91 -23.88
C LEU A 234 5.31 6.18 -24.54
N GLN A 235 5.70 7.37 -24.08
CA GLN A 235 5.26 8.62 -24.68
C GLN A 235 5.78 8.82 -26.11
N GLU A 236 6.96 8.28 -26.41
CA GLU A 236 7.58 8.37 -27.74
C GLU A 236 6.99 7.39 -28.77
N GLN A 237 6.19 6.40 -28.36
CA GLN A 237 5.66 5.37 -29.26
C GLN A 237 4.65 5.90 -30.28
N GLU A 238 3.92 6.97 -29.96
CA GLU A 238 2.81 7.46 -30.81
C GLU A 238 2.97 8.95 -31.18
N PRO A 239 3.94 9.32 -32.03
CA PRO A 239 4.16 10.71 -32.43
C PRO A 239 2.99 11.28 -33.25
N GLY A 240 2.20 10.42 -33.91
CA GLY A 240 0.98 10.83 -34.62
C GLY A 240 -0.07 11.37 -33.67
N VAL A 241 -0.30 10.70 -32.55
CA VAL A 241 -1.24 11.12 -31.50
C VAL A 241 -0.86 12.48 -30.95
N GLN A 242 0.42 12.68 -30.64
CA GLN A 242 0.89 13.93 -30.06
C GLN A 242 0.63 15.12 -30.99
N LYS A 243 0.83 14.93 -32.32
CA LYS A 243 0.57 15.97 -33.31
C LYS A 243 -0.90 16.37 -33.36
N VAL A 244 -1.81 15.39 -33.41
CA VAL A 244 -3.26 15.65 -33.47
C VAL A 244 -3.76 16.30 -32.18
N MET A 245 -3.32 15.80 -31.03
CA MET A 245 -3.65 16.37 -29.72
C MET A 245 -3.16 17.83 -29.60
N THR A 246 -1.95 18.11 -30.08
CA THR A 246 -1.38 19.46 -30.09
C THR A 246 -2.17 20.39 -31.01
N ALA A 247 -2.56 19.92 -32.20
CA ALA A 247 -3.37 20.71 -33.13
C ALA A 247 -4.73 21.11 -32.54
N VAL A 248 -5.40 20.19 -31.82
CA VAL A 248 -6.66 20.50 -31.13
C VAL A 248 -6.45 21.50 -29.99
N VAL A 249 -5.37 21.36 -29.23
CA VAL A 249 -4.99 22.33 -28.18
C VAL A 249 -4.77 23.72 -28.76
N GLU A 250 -4.01 23.82 -29.86
CA GLU A 250 -3.74 25.09 -30.53
C GLU A 250 -5.02 25.74 -31.05
N ASP A 251 -5.95 24.97 -31.63
CA ASP A 251 -7.23 25.51 -32.11
C ASP A 251 -8.16 25.97 -30.97
N ILE A 252 -8.16 25.24 -29.83
CA ILE A 252 -8.87 25.68 -28.62
C ILE A 252 -8.31 27.03 -28.14
N LEU A 253 -6.99 27.24 -28.22
CA LEU A 253 -6.34 28.51 -27.85
C LEU A 253 -6.62 29.64 -28.86
N SER A 254 -6.53 29.36 -30.16
CA SER A 254 -6.60 30.35 -31.25
C SER A 254 -8.02 30.80 -31.63
N SER A 255 -9.01 30.53 -30.79
CA SER A 255 -10.42 30.94 -30.94
C SER A 255 -11.22 30.18 -31.99
N SER A 256 -10.94 28.88 -32.17
CA SER A 256 -11.87 27.91 -32.74
C SER A 256 -12.14 28.03 -34.25
N SER A 257 -11.09 28.22 -35.03
CA SER A 257 -11.17 28.28 -36.49
C SER A 257 -11.43 26.93 -37.17
N LEU A 258 -11.11 25.82 -36.49
CA LEU A 258 -11.23 24.46 -37.02
C LEU A 258 -12.36 23.65 -36.34
N LYS A 259 -13.15 24.30 -35.46
CA LYS A 259 -14.28 23.67 -34.78
C LYS A 259 -15.29 23.12 -35.81
N GLY A 260 -15.63 21.84 -35.70
CA GLY A 260 -16.56 21.18 -36.63
C GLY A 260 -15.93 20.70 -37.94
N GLN A 261 -14.60 20.79 -38.12
CA GLN A 261 -13.93 20.14 -39.25
C GLN A 261 -13.94 18.62 -39.06
N LYS A 262 -14.69 17.94 -39.94
CA LYS A 262 -14.94 16.49 -39.89
C LYS A 262 -13.66 15.65 -39.87
N GLU A 263 -12.61 16.09 -40.56
CA GLU A 263 -11.34 15.36 -40.64
C GLU A 263 -10.53 15.45 -39.34
N LEU A 264 -10.44 16.65 -38.74
CA LEU A 264 -9.79 16.85 -37.44
C LEU A 264 -10.53 16.10 -36.32
N ALA A 265 -11.87 16.10 -36.37
CA ALA A 265 -12.70 15.37 -35.41
C ALA A 265 -12.46 13.86 -35.49
N ASN A 266 -12.45 13.26 -36.69
CA ASN A 266 -12.19 11.83 -36.85
C ASN A 266 -10.78 11.46 -36.37
N ASN A 267 -9.76 12.23 -36.76
CA ASN A 267 -8.39 11.98 -36.33
C ASN A 267 -8.24 12.09 -34.81
N TYR A 268 -8.89 13.06 -34.18
CA TYR A 268 -8.89 13.20 -32.72
C TYR A 268 -9.56 12.01 -32.03
N LEU A 269 -10.70 11.52 -32.53
CA LEU A 269 -11.40 10.37 -31.95
C LEU A 269 -10.58 9.07 -32.04
N ASP A 270 -9.85 8.87 -33.12
CA ASP A 270 -8.93 7.73 -33.23
C ASP A 270 -7.76 7.88 -32.25
N CYS A 271 -7.19 9.08 -32.13
CA CYS A 271 -6.18 9.41 -31.12
C CYS A 271 -6.69 9.20 -29.68
N VAL A 272 -7.97 9.45 -29.41
CA VAL A 272 -8.57 9.19 -28.09
C VAL A 272 -8.53 7.69 -27.76
N LYS A 273 -8.87 6.81 -28.72
CA LYS A 273 -8.78 5.35 -28.51
C LYS A 273 -7.35 4.92 -28.21
N GLU A 274 -6.40 5.46 -28.97
CA GLU A 274 -4.97 5.21 -28.76
C GLU A 274 -4.50 5.72 -27.39
N GLN A 275 -4.95 6.90 -26.95
CA GLN A 275 -4.66 7.43 -25.61
C GLN A 275 -5.25 6.56 -24.49
N ILE A 276 -6.46 6.01 -24.65
CA ILE A 276 -7.05 5.08 -23.68
C ILE A 276 -6.21 3.80 -23.58
N ALA A 277 -5.75 3.26 -24.72
CA ALA A 277 -4.85 2.11 -24.74
C ALA A 277 -3.51 2.43 -24.08
N MET A 278 -2.94 3.60 -24.35
CA MET A 278 -1.70 4.07 -23.73
C MET A 278 -1.83 4.26 -22.22
N LEU A 279 -2.97 4.75 -21.73
CA LEU A 279 -3.25 4.84 -20.30
C LEU A 279 -3.28 3.46 -19.63
N LEU A 280 -3.89 2.47 -20.30
CA LEU A 280 -3.93 1.09 -19.80
C LEU A 280 -2.52 0.48 -19.75
N LEU A 281 -1.75 0.61 -20.83
CA LEU A 281 -0.38 0.11 -20.91
C LEU A 281 0.52 0.76 -19.86
N THR A 282 0.39 2.08 -19.69
CA THR A 282 1.13 2.83 -18.68
C THR A 282 0.79 2.36 -17.27
N LYS A 283 -0.50 2.16 -16.99
CA LYS A 283 -0.98 1.60 -15.71
C LYS A 283 -0.35 0.24 -15.44
N GLU A 284 -0.32 -0.65 -16.43
CA GLU A 284 0.28 -1.98 -16.30
C GLU A 284 1.78 -1.92 -16.04
N VAL A 285 2.51 -1.05 -16.75
CA VAL A 285 3.95 -0.84 -16.54
C VAL A 285 4.25 -0.31 -15.14
N LEU A 286 3.46 0.65 -14.66
CA LEU A 286 3.57 1.17 -13.30
C LEU A 286 3.28 0.05 -12.28
N ASN A 287 2.18 -0.69 -12.48
CA ASN A 287 1.76 -1.77 -11.59
C ASN A 287 2.83 -2.86 -11.49
N ALA A 288 3.40 -3.31 -12.60
CA ALA A 288 4.46 -4.32 -12.61
C ALA A 288 5.71 -3.83 -11.88
N SER A 289 6.06 -2.56 -12.04
CA SER A 289 7.23 -1.96 -11.39
C SER A 289 7.05 -1.82 -9.88
N LEU A 290 5.86 -1.40 -9.44
CA LEU A 290 5.53 -1.26 -8.02
C LEU A 290 5.29 -2.60 -7.35
N SER A 291 4.58 -3.53 -7.98
CA SER A 291 4.36 -4.89 -7.47
C SER A 291 5.69 -5.59 -7.19
N SER A 292 6.62 -5.56 -8.16
CA SER A 292 7.98 -6.08 -7.97
C SER A 292 8.72 -5.42 -6.80
N TRP A 293 8.45 -4.14 -6.52
CA TRP A 293 9.08 -3.44 -5.40
C TRP A 293 8.46 -3.85 -4.05
N VAL A 294 7.13 -3.95 -3.99
CA VAL A 294 6.36 -4.40 -2.82
C VAL A 294 6.69 -5.85 -2.47
N GLU A 295 6.76 -6.75 -3.47
CA GLU A 295 7.17 -8.15 -3.28
C GLU A 295 8.58 -8.26 -2.69
N ARG A 296 9.54 -7.49 -3.24
CA ARG A 296 10.92 -7.46 -2.73
C ARG A 296 10.99 -6.93 -1.31
N LEU A 297 10.17 -5.94 -0.96
CA LEU A 297 10.07 -5.41 0.40
C LEU A 297 9.55 -6.49 1.36
N SER A 298 8.45 -7.15 1.00
CA SER A 298 7.84 -8.23 1.77
C SER A 298 8.82 -9.39 2.00
N GLN A 299 9.46 -9.88 0.93
CA GLN A 299 10.41 -10.98 1.00
C GLN A 299 11.64 -10.62 1.83
N ARG A 300 12.19 -9.41 1.66
CA ARG A 300 13.32 -8.93 2.48
C ARG A 300 12.95 -8.88 3.96
N SER A 301 11.77 -8.36 4.29
CA SER A 301 11.34 -8.25 5.68
C SER A 301 11.14 -9.61 6.32
N HIS A 302 10.50 -10.54 5.60
CA HIS A 302 10.29 -11.91 6.06
C HIS A 302 11.62 -12.65 6.30
N ASN A 303 12.54 -12.59 5.34
CA ASN A 303 13.85 -13.22 5.46
C ASN A 303 14.68 -12.64 6.62
N THR A 304 14.61 -11.32 6.84
CA THR A 304 15.32 -10.66 7.95
C THR A 304 14.75 -11.09 9.29
N LEU A 305 13.42 -11.20 9.41
CA LEU A 305 12.78 -11.72 10.62
C LEU A 305 13.18 -13.18 10.88
N ALA A 306 13.12 -14.04 9.87
CA ALA A 306 13.52 -15.45 10.01
C ALA A 306 14.96 -15.60 10.50
N PHE A 307 15.88 -14.75 10.00
CA PHE A 307 17.26 -14.69 10.46
C PHE A 307 17.40 -14.21 11.91
N HIS A 308 16.70 -13.14 12.31
CA HIS A 308 16.75 -12.69 13.71
C HIS A 308 16.09 -13.68 14.68
N MET A 309 15.02 -14.36 14.26
CA MET A 309 14.38 -15.41 15.04
C MET A 309 15.30 -16.62 15.24
N SER A 310 16.08 -17.01 14.22
CA SER A 310 17.03 -18.12 14.37
C SER A 310 18.16 -17.76 15.37
N ILE A 311 18.69 -16.55 15.32
CA ILE A 311 19.66 -16.05 16.31
C ILE A 311 19.04 -16.02 17.71
N ALA A 312 17.79 -15.54 17.84
CA ALA A 312 17.10 -15.49 19.12
C ALA A 312 16.88 -16.88 19.71
N ILE A 313 16.49 -17.87 18.90
CA ILE A 313 16.35 -19.27 19.34
C ILE A 313 17.68 -19.82 19.83
N VAL A 314 18.77 -19.62 19.08
CA VAL A 314 20.11 -20.07 19.49
C VAL A 314 20.53 -19.41 20.81
N ALA A 315 20.29 -18.11 20.97
CA ALA A 315 20.61 -17.37 22.20
C ALA A 315 19.79 -17.89 23.39
N VAL A 316 18.49 -18.14 23.22
CA VAL A 316 17.61 -18.69 24.27
C VAL A 316 18.03 -20.10 24.66
N VAL A 317 18.35 -20.97 23.68
CA VAL A 317 18.86 -22.32 23.96
C VAL A 317 20.17 -22.26 24.73
N ALA A 318 21.09 -21.35 24.38
CA ALA A 318 22.33 -21.15 25.11
C ALA A 318 22.07 -20.72 26.56
N VAL A 319 21.15 -19.78 26.79
CA VAL A 319 20.73 -19.37 28.15
C VAL A 319 20.16 -20.56 28.93
N ILE A 320 19.26 -21.35 28.34
CA ILE A 320 18.64 -22.51 28.99
C ILE A 320 19.71 -23.56 29.36
N LEU A 321 20.63 -23.87 28.44
CA LEU A 321 21.72 -24.81 28.70
C LEU A 321 22.63 -24.30 29.82
N CYS A 322 22.97 -23.01 29.83
CA CYS A 322 23.72 -22.40 30.93
C CYS A 322 22.99 -22.54 32.27
N LEU A 323 21.68 -22.27 32.30
CA LEU A 323 20.84 -22.40 33.50
C LEU A 323 20.75 -23.85 34.00
N VAL A 324 20.54 -24.81 33.12
CA VAL A 324 20.50 -26.26 33.45
C VAL A 324 21.84 -26.71 34.01
N VAL A 325 22.95 -26.38 33.36
CA VAL A 325 24.30 -26.72 33.84
C VAL A 325 24.54 -26.11 35.22
N THR A 326 24.23 -24.83 35.43
CA THR A 326 24.39 -24.20 36.75
C THR A 326 23.51 -24.84 37.82
N SER A 327 22.27 -25.23 37.49
CA SER A 327 21.35 -25.88 38.43
C SER A 327 21.82 -27.30 38.80
N CYS A 328 22.32 -28.05 37.83
CA CYS A 328 22.96 -29.35 38.05
C CYS A 328 24.24 -29.21 38.89
N SER A 329 25.08 -28.21 38.64
CA SER A 329 26.28 -27.95 39.45
C SER A 329 25.95 -27.53 40.89
N CYS A 330 24.95 -26.66 41.10
CA CYS A 330 24.50 -26.27 42.43
C CYS A 330 23.87 -27.45 43.20
N SER A 331 23.08 -28.29 42.55
CA SER A 331 22.51 -29.49 43.19
C SER A 331 23.56 -30.56 43.53
N TYR A 332 24.63 -30.67 42.75
CA TYR A 332 25.77 -31.54 43.08
C TYR A 332 26.58 -30.99 44.27
N LEU A 333 26.76 -29.67 44.36
CA LEU A 333 27.36 -29.00 45.52
C LEU A 333 26.51 -29.14 46.79
N SER A 334 25.18 -29.04 46.70
CA SER A 334 24.28 -29.28 47.83
C SER A 334 24.20 -30.75 48.26
N ARG A 335 24.43 -31.72 47.35
CA ARG A 335 24.56 -33.14 47.72
C ARG A 335 25.93 -33.52 48.27
N GLY A 336 26.95 -32.69 48.04
CA GLY A 336 28.33 -32.88 48.50
C GLY A 336 28.64 -32.26 49.86
N GLN A 337 27.66 -31.66 50.54
CA GLN A 337 27.80 -31.21 51.92
C GLN A 337 27.47 -32.39 52.86
N PRO A 338 28.45 -33.05 53.49
CA PRO A 338 28.14 -34.04 54.51
C PRO A 338 27.46 -33.35 55.69
N ASP A 339 26.44 -33.99 56.24
CA ASP A 339 25.85 -33.69 57.55
C ASP A 339 26.94 -33.74 58.62
N VAL A 340 27.66 -32.64 58.82
CA VAL A 340 28.53 -32.44 59.98
C VAL A 340 27.86 -31.43 60.87
N GLU A 341 26.95 -31.93 61.71
CA GLU A 341 26.83 -31.57 63.14
C GLU A 341 25.71 -32.37 63.82
N LYS A 342 25.92 -33.69 63.93
CA LYS A 342 25.35 -34.50 65.02
C LYS A 342 26.49 -34.91 65.95
N HIS A 343 26.93 -33.99 66.79
CA HIS A 343 27.41 -34.26 68.16
C HIS A 343 27.84 -32.94 68.80
N ASN A 344 26.94 -32.34 69.57
CA ASN A 344 27.29 -31.60 70.79
C ASN A 344 26.03 -31.50 71.66
N SER A 345 25.64 -32.62 72.24
CA SER A 345 24.78 -32.68 73.42
C SER A 345 25.65 -32.49 74.66
N GLN A 346 25.90 -31.24 75.02
CA GLN A 346 26.13 -30.83 76.40
C GLN A 346 25.52 -29.44 76.58
N MET A 347 24.28 -29.42 77.07
CA MET A 347 23.71 -28.27 77.78
C MET A 347 24.51 -28.04 79.07
N PRO A 348 24.55 -26.79 79.59
CA PRO A 348 23.52 -26.40 80.55
C PRO A 348 22.95 -25.00 80.32
N TYR A 349 21.63 -24.92 80.48
CA TYR A 349 20.87 -23.77 80.99
C TYR A 349 21.14 -22.37 80.41
N SER A 350 20.14 -21.87 79.70
CA SER A 350 19.23 -20.80 80.15
C SER A 350 18.90 -19.81 79.04
N VAL A 351 17.67 -19.32 79.12
CA VAL A 351 17.13 -18.08 78.52
C VAL A 351 16.26 -18.25 77.26
N LEU A 352 14.96 -18.15 77.57
CA LEU A 352 13.83 -17.56 76.85
C LEU A 352 13.20 -18.30 75.65
N GLU A 353 12.01 -18.82 75.94
CA GLU A 353 10.98 -19.21 74.98
C GLU A 353 10.55 -18.04 74.07
N LYS A 354 10.51 -18.36 72.78
CA LYS A 354 9.62 -17.88 71.70
C LYS A 354 8.14 -17.79 72.13
N SER A 355 7.16 -17.27 71.39
CA SER A 355 7.00 -16.43 70.20
C SER A 355 5.48 -16.31 69.98
N VAL A 356 4.95 -15.23 69.43
CA VAL A 356 3.63 -15.28 68.77
C VAL A 356 3.63 -14.43 67.49
N LEU A 357 3.33 -15.10 66.38
CA LEU A 357 2.96 -14.59 65.05
C LEU A 357 1.84 -13.53 65.13
N SER A 358 1.80 -12.61 64.15
CA SER A 358 0.67 -12.49 63.19
C SER A 358 0.53 -11.09 62.57
N SER A 359 0.57 -11.06 61.23
CA SER A 359 -0.20 -10.25 60.26
C SER A 359 -0.52 -8.77 60.54
N ASN A 360 -0.08 -7.89 59.64
CA ASN A 360 -0.91 -7.36 58.54
C ASN A 360 -0.26 -6.12 57.90
N MET A 361 0.07 -6.25 56.61
CA MET A 361 0.11 -5.09 55.71
C MET A 361 -1.33 -4.71 55.34
N LYS A 362 -1.65 -3.42 55.40
CA LYS A 362 -2.66 -2.78 54.55
C LYS A 362 -2.04 -1.55 53.89
N PRO A 363 -2.33 -1.30 52.60
CA PRO A 363 -1.76 -0.18 51.85
C PRO A 363 -2.56 1.10 52.15
N GLN A 364 -1.91 2.25 52.03
CA GLN A 364 -2.59 3.53 51.87
C GLN A 364 -2.44 4.00 50.42
N CYS A 365 -3.50 4.67 50.00
CA CYS A 365 -3.90 5.13 48.67
C CYS A 365 -2.86 5.89 47.86
#